data_AF-A0A956I164-F1
#
_entry.id   AF-A0A956I164-F1
#
_cell.length_a   1.000
_cell.length_b   1.000
_cell.length_c   1.000
_cell.angle_alpha   90.00
_cell.angle_beta   90.00
_cell.angle_gamma   90.00
#
_symmetry.space_group_name_H-M   'P 1'
#
loop_
_entity.id
_entity.type
_entity.pdbx_description
1 polymer ?
#
loop_
_entity_poly.entity_id
_entity_poly.type
_entity_poly.pdbx_seq_one_letter_code
_entity_poly.pdbx_strand_id
1 'polypeptide(L)'
;MTDDAREPEEGPDAQGSEPALRIRMGSKPGVSLRVKALGLEVVRKEGGIIDAVVPSFREVAVATSGKAGSMMGKKTNRCVVLVPADEDASIEWHEFFVRGRFSIADKVWNSRLASEFFRGFQPE
;
A
#
# COMPACT_ATOMS: atom_id res chain seq x y z
N MET A 1 4.15 58.05 12.92
CA MET A 1 3.54 56.92 13.65
C MET A 1 2.99 56.01 12.57
N THR A 2 3.80 55.07 12.12
CA THR A 2 3.40 54.05 11.15
C THR A 2 3.18 52.78 11.95
N ASP A 3 1.92 52.35 11.96
CA ASP A 3 1.46 51.09 12.50
C ASP A 3 2.12 49.95 11.71
N ASP A 4 3.13 49.34 12.31
CA ASP A 4 3.84 48.17 11.78
C ASP A 4 2.98 46.94 12.11
N ALA A 5 1.98 46.68 11.26
CA ALA A 5 1.18 45.47 11.31
C ALA A 5 2.07 44.29 10.91
N ARG A 6 2.73 43.68 11.90
CA ARG A 6 3.34 42.37 11.76
C ARG A 6 2.25 41.35 11.48
N GLU A 7 2.18 40.91 10.23
CA GLU A 7 1.48 39.69 9.86
C GLU A 7 2.04 38.53 10.71
N PRO A 8 1.20 37.66 11.28
CA PRO A 8 1.68 36.51 12.03
C PRO A 8 2.35 35.55 11.05
N GLU A 9 3.68 35.42 11.15
CA GLU A 9 4.41 34.34 10.49
C GLU A 9 3.83 33.01 10.98
N GLU A 10 3.19 32.30 10.05
CA GLU A 10 2.75 30.92 10.26
C GLU A 10 3.95 30.12 10.75
N GLY A 11 3.84 29.58 11.97
CA GLY A 11 4.91 28.85 12.64
C GLY A 11 5.41 27.68 11.80
N PRO A 12 6.64 27.19 12.07
CA PRO A 12 7.28 26.17 11.26
C PRO A 12 6.35 24.97 11.13
N ASP A 13 6.14 24.57 9.87
CA ASP A 13 5.41 23.40 9.45
C ASP A 13 5.45 22.29 10.51
N ALA A 14 4.29 21.79 10.89
CA ALA A 14 4.18 20.45 11.42
C ALA A 14 4.54 19.46 10.29
N GLN A 15 5.82 19.39 9.93
CA GLN A 15 6.44 18.40 9.05
C GLN A 15 6.38 17.03 9.74
N GLY A 16 5.18 16.48 9.86
CA GLY A 16 5.03 15.02 9.91
C GLY A 16 5.53 14.52 8.56
N SER A 17 6.71 13.91 8.52
CA SER A 17 7.29 13.34 7.31
C SER A 17 6.24 12.51 6.58
N GLU A 18 6.01 12.77 5.29
CA GLU A 18 5.01 12.03 4.50
C GLU A 18 5.32 10.52 4.60
N PRO A 19 4.33 9.66 4.92
CA PRO A 19 4.61 8.25 5.12
C PRO A 19 5.13 7.62 3.83
N ALA A 20 6.10 6.71 3.94
CA ALA A 20 6.70 6.06 2.79
C ALA A 20 5.68 5.32 1.89
N LEU A 21 4.63 4.72 2.49
CA LEU A 21 3.51 4.15 1.75
C LEU A 21 2.17 4.57 2.34
N ARG A 22 1.20 4.82 1.45
CA ARG A 22 -0.23 4.90 1.71
C ARG A 22 -0.93 3.70 1.10
N ILE A 23 -1.79 3.06 1.88
CA ILE A 23 -2.37 1.76 1.55
C ILE A 23 -3.88 1.81 1.77
N ARG A 24 -4.64 1.38 0.78
CA ARG A 24 -6.05 0.99 0.92
C ARG A 24 -6.16 -0.48 0.56
N MET A 25 -6.45 -1.33 1.53
CA MET A 25 -6.50 -2.79 1.36
C MET A 25 -7.80 -3.38 1.87
N GLY A 26 -8.11 -4.62 1.50
CA GLY A 26 -9.35 -5.25 1.93
C GLY A 26 -9.80 -6.37 1.01
N SER A 27 -11.04 -6.80 1.22
CA SER A 27 -11.67 -7.83 0.42
C SER A 27 -13.12 -7.45 0.13
N LYS A 28 -13.52 -7.64 -1.12
CA LYS A 28 -14.91 -7.55 -1.58
C LYS A 28 -15.24 -8.77 -2.45
N PRO A 29 -16.52 -9.02 -2.78
CA PRO A 29 -16.87 -10.19 -3.59
C PRO A 29 -16.04 -10.26 -4.89
N GLY A 30 -15.23 -11.31 -4.99
CA GLY A 30 -14.40 -11.59 -6.17
C GLY A 30 -13.08 -10.82 -6.28
N VAL A 31 -12.71 -9.97 -5.32
CA VAL A 31 -11.49 -9.13 -5.37
C VAL A 31 -10.91 -8.94 -3.96
N SER A 32 -9.59 -9.08 -3.80
CA SER A 32 -8.90 -8.66 -2.57
C SER A 32 -7.53 -8.05 -2.85
N LEU A 33 -7.09 -7.14 -1.98
CA LEU A 33 -5.71 -6.72 -1.85
C LEU A 33 -5.29 -6.90 -0.38
N ARG A 34 -4.14 -7.53 -0.15
CA ARG A 34 -3.59 -7.76 1.18
C ARG A 34 -2.13 -7.32 1.19
N VAL A 35 -1.70 -6.76 2.31
CA VAL A 35 -0.34 -6.29 2.51
C VAL A 35 0.25 -6.92 3.77
N LYS A 36 1.52 -7.29 3.71
CA LYS A 36 2.36 -7.58 4.87
C LYS A 36 3.51 -6.59 4.88
N ALA A 37 3.54 -5.76 5.92
CA ALA A 37 4.58 -4.76 6.14
C ALA A 37 4.87 -4.69 7.64
N LEU A 38 6.14 -4.48 8.00
CA LEU A 38 6.51 -4.07 9.35
C LEU A 38 6.13 -2.60 9.55
N GLY A 39 5.69 -2.23 10.75
CA GLY A 39 5.31 -0.84 11.04
C GLY A 39 4.06 -0.35 10.29
N LEU A 40 3.17 -1.26 9.88
CA LEU A 40 1.88 -0.90 9.28
C LEU A 40 0.95 -0.30 10.33
N GLU A 41 0.55 0.94 10.11
CA GLU A 41 -0.33 1.71 11.00
C GLU A 41 -1.71 1.84 10.36
N VAL A 42 -2.74 1.35 11.03
CA VAL A 42 -4.12 1.45 10.54
C VAL A 42 -4.67 2.84 10.84
N VAL A 43 -5.05 3.56 9.79
CA VAL A 43 -5.65 4.91 9.86
C VAL A 43 -7.17 4.83 9.97
N ARG A 44 -7.79 3.96 9.18
CA ARG A 44 -9.25 3.75 9.17
C ARG A 44 -9.58 2.30 8.86
N LYS A 45 -10.68 1.81 9.43
CA LYS A 45 -11.25 0.50 9.09
C LYS A 45 -12.76 0.59 9.01
N GLU A 46 -13.33 0.21 7.85
CA GLU A 46 -14.76 0.26 7.61
C GLU A 46 -15.16 -0.79 6.57
N GLY A 47 -16.22 -1.55 6.81
CA GLY A 47 -16.78 -2.47 5.81
C GLY A 47 -15.81 -3.54 5.27
N GLY A 48 -14.75 -3.89 6.02
CA GLY A 48 -13.71 -4.82 5.55
C GLY A 48 -12.63 -4.18 4.66
N ILE A 49 -12.68 -2.87 4.50
CA ILE A 49 -11.65 -2.02 3.88
C ILE A 49 -10.82 -1.39 5.01
N ILE A 50 -9.52 -1.33 4.81
CA ILE A 50 -8.54 -0.78 5.74
C ILE A 50 -7.73 0.26 4.98
N ASP A 51 -7.75 1.50 5.47
CA ASP A 51 -6.76 2.51 5.10
C ASP A 51 -5.64 2.46 6.13
N ALA A 52 -4.40 2.34 5.65
CA ALA A 52 -3.21 2.21 6.46
C ALA A 52 -2.05 3.00 5.86
N VAL A 53 -1.05 3.29 6.68
CA VAL A 53 0.22 3.89 6.27
C VAL A 53 1.37 3.02 6.73
N VAL A 54 2.49 3.11 6.02
CA VAL A 54 3.76 2.53 6.44
C VAL A 54 4.77 3.66 6.42
N PRO A 55 5.15 4.24 7.58
CA PRO A 55 6.03 5.39 7.62
C PRO A 55 7.42 5.12 7.04
N SER A 56 7.93 3.90 7.25
CA SER A 56 9.20 3.42 6.70
C SER A 56 9.15 1.90 6.51
N PHE A 57 9.89 1.37 5.55
CA PHE A 57 9.94 -0.08 5.29
C PHE A 57 11.27 -0.48 4.65
N ARG A 58 11.62 -1.75 4.77
CA ARG A 58 12.67 -2.40 3.97
C ARG A 58 12.06 -3.24 2.86
N GLU A 59 11.09 -4.06 3.23
CA GLU A 59 10.34 -4.88 2.28
C GLU A 59 8.84 -4.92 2.65
N VAL A 60 8.01 -4.96 1.62
CA VAL A 60 6.56 -5.11 1.76
C VAL A 60 6.05 -6.11 0.75
N ALA A 61 5.33 -7.13 1.19
CA ALA A 61 4.64 -8.02 0.26
C ALA A 61 3.21 -7.54 0.01
N VAL A 62 2.82 -7.48 -1.27
CA VAL A 62 1.48 -7.13 -1.71
C VAL A 62 0.89 -8.29 -2.51
N ALA A 63 -0.23 -8.83 -2.03
CA ALA A 63 -0.97 -9.89 -2.72
C ALA A 63 -2.32 -9.38 -3.22
N THR A 64 -2.56 -9.52 -4.53
CA THR A 64 -3.85 -9.26 -5.15
C THR A 64 -4.53 -10.57 -5.53
N SER A 65 -5.85 -10.61 -5.40
CA SER A 65 -6.67 -11.70 -5.93
C SER A 65 -7.86 -11.13 -6.68
N GLY A 66 -8.25 -11.81 -7.77
CA GLY A 66 -9.44 -11.49 -8.53
C GLY A 66 -9.95 -12.68 -9.31
N LYS A 67 -11.17 -12.56 -9.84
CA LYS A 67 -11.66 -13.42 -10.91
C LYS A 67 -11.28 -12.77 -12.24
N ALA A 68 -10.45 -13.42 -13.07
CA ALA A 68 -10.37 -13.04 -14.47
C ALA A 68 -11.77 -13.20 -15.09
N GLY A 69 -12.20 -12.26 -15.95
CA GLY A 69 -13.49 -12.29 -16.65
C GLY A 69 -13.66 -13.45 -17.65
N SER A 70 -13.05 -14.60 -17.42
CA SER A 70 -13.24 -15.80 -18.24
C SER A 70 -14.39 -16.64 -17.67
N MET A 71 -15.17 -17.23 -18.58
CA MET A 71 -16.25 -18.21 -18.35
C MET A 71 -15.89 -19.37 -17.39
N MET A 72 -14.61 -19.53 -17.01
CA MET A 72 -14.10 -20.58 -16.11
C MET A 72 -13.69 -20.10 -14.70
N GLY A 73 -13.84 -18.82 -14.35
CA GLY A 73 -13.67 -18.36 -12.96
C GLY A 73 -12.27 -18.56 -12.34
N LYS A 74 -11.21 -18.64 -13.15
CA LYS A 74 -9.84 -18.86 -12.64
C LYS A 74 -9.35 -17.66 -11.82
N LYS A 75 -8.82 -17.94 -10.63
CA LYS A 75 -8.24 -16.94 -9.72
C LYS A 75 -6.93 -16.38 -10.28
N THR A 76 -6.79 -15.06 -10.29
CA THR A 76 -5.58 -14.34 -10.72
C THR A 76 -4.77 -13.88 -9.51
N ASN A 77 -4.37 -14.81 -8.64
CA ASN A 77 -3.59 -14.42 -7.47
C ASN A 77 -2.19 -14.00 -7.93
N ARG A 78 -1.78 -12.80 -7.58
CA ARG A 78 -0.43 -12.29 -7.84
C ARG A 78 0.15 -11.81 -6.53
N CYS A 79 1.46 -11.98 -6.38
CA CYS A 79 2.20 -11.42 -5.26
C CYS A 79 3.40 -10.65 -5.81
N VAL A 80 3.71 -9.52 -5.20
CA VAL A 80 4.92 -8.75 -5.47
C VAL A 80 5.59 -8.36 -4.16
N VAL A 81 6.91 -8.17 -4.18
CA VAL A 81 7.67 -7.57 -3.08
C VAL A 81 8.07 -6.17 -3.50
N LEU A 82 7.81 -5.21 -2.62
CA LEU A 82 8.18 -3.81 -2.78
C LEU A 82 9.39 -3.51 -1.92
N VAL A 83 10.31 -2.73 -2.46
CA VAL A 83 11.46 -2.17 -1.74
C VAL A 83 11.48 -0.65 -1.95
N PRO A 84 12.10 0.13 -1.05
CA PRO A 84 12.24 1.57 -1.21
C PRO A 84 12.85 1.95 -2.56
N ALA A 85 12.40 3.07 -3.11
CA ALA A 85 12.96 3.67 -4.32
C ALA A 85 12.87 5.20 -4.21
N ASP A 86 13.46 5.92 -5.17
CA ASP A 86 13.41 7.38 -5.20
C ASP A 86 12.16 7.92 -5.92
N GLU A 87 11.57 7.10 -6.79
CA GLU A 87 10.41 7.47 -7.61
C GLU A 87 9.10 6.99 -7.00
N ASP A 88 8.05 7.81 -7.14
CA ASP A 88 6.70 7.44 -6.76
C ASP A 88 6.11 6.39 -7.72
N ALA A 89 5.52 5.36 -7.15
CA ALA A 89 4.85 4.30 -7.86
C ALA A 89 3.48 3.99 -7.24
N SER A 90 2.65 3.27 -8.01
CA SER A 90 1.36 2.79 -7.53
C SER A 90 1.05 1.37 -8.01
N ILE A 91 0.44 0.58 -7.13
CA ILE A 91 -0.26 -0.65 -7.47
C ILE A 91 -1.72 -0.40 -7.20
N GLU A 92 -2.55 -0.48 -8.25
CA GLU A 92 -3.98 -0.32 -8.16
C GLU A 92 -4.72 -1.62 -8.48
N TRP A 93 -5.72 -1.94 -7.67
CA TRP A 93 -6.54 -3.14 -7.83
C TRP A 93 -7.99 -2.83 -7.42
N HIS A 94 -8.78 -2.38 -8.41
CA HIS A 94 -10.09 -1.79 -8.18
C HIS A 94 -10.01 -0.56 -7.26
N GLU A 95 -10.67 -0.59 -6.10
CA GLU A 95 -10.65 0.50 -5.12
C GLU A 95 -9.48 0.39 -4.13
N PHE A 96 -8.73 -0.71 -4.18
CA PHE A 96 -7.58 -0.95 -3.33
C PHE A 96 -6.31 -0.43 -4.01
N PHE A 97 -5.38 0.10 -3.22
CA PHE A 97 -4.11 0.59 -3.71
C PHE A 97 -2.97 0.46 -2.71
N VAL A 98 -1.76 0.50 -3.24
CA VAL A 98 -0.52 0.82 -2.51
C VAL A 98 0.17 1.92 -3.31
N ARG A 99 0.47 3.05 -2.68
CA ARG A 99 1.09 4.23 -3.31
C ARG A 99 2.22 4.77 -2.44
N GLY A 100 3.28 5.25 -3.08
CA GLY A 100 4.42 5.86 -2.42
C GLY A 100 5.71 5.57 -3.18
N ARG A 101 6.85 5.79 -2.53
CA ARG A 101 8.17 5.66 -3.16
C ARG A 101 8.69 4.24 -3.06
N PHE A 102 8.48 3.44 -4.09
CA PHE A 102 8.88 2.03 -4.12
C PHE A 102 9.20 1.54 -5.53
N SER A 103 9.97 0.46 -5.60
CA SER A 103 10.13 -0.36 -6.80
C SER A 103 9.69 -1.80 -6.52
N ILE A 104 9.41 -2.58 -7.57
CA ILE A 104 9.06 -3.99 -7.43
C ILE A 104 10.33 -4.83 -7.56
N ALA A 105 10.77 -5.42 -6.46
CA ALA A 105 11.92 -6.33 -6.42
C ALA A 105 11.56 -7.70 -7.00
N ASP A 106 10.42 -8.28 -6.58
CA ASP A 106 9.99 -9.61 -6.98
C ASP A 106 8.55 -9.66 -7.50
N LYS A 107 8.30 -10.61 -8.42
CA LYS A 107 6.98 -10.84 -9.04
C LYS A 107 6.66 -12.32 -9.10
N VAL A 108 5.57 -12.72 -8.45
CA VAL A 108 5.03 -14.09 -8.49
C VAL A 108 3.63 -14.07 -9.10
N TRP A 109 3.52 -14.53 -10.36
CA TRP A 109 2.26 -14.48 -11.12
C TRP A 109 1.51 -15.81 -11.17
N ASN A 110 2.14 -16.91 -10.79
CA ASN A 110 1.46 -18.18 -10.63
C ASN A 110 0.60 -18.14 -9.37
N SER A 111 -0.72 -18.35 -9.52
CA SER A 111 -1.67 -18.18 -8.41
C SER A 111 -1.40 -19.04 -7.18
N ARG A 112 -0.91 -20.27 -7.37
CA ARG A 112 -0.56 -21.16 -6.25
C ARG A 112 0.68 -20.64 -5.53
N LEU A 113 1.76 -20.41 -6.30
CA LEU A 113 3.02 -19.93 -5.75
C LEU A 113 2.87 -18.56 -5.09
N ALA A 114 2.08 -17.66 -5.68
CA ALA A 114 1.80 -16.34 -5.09
C ALA A 114 1.13 -16.45 -3.71
N SER A 115 0.23 -17.43 -3.55
CA SER A 115 -0.47 -17.67 -2.29
C SER A 115 0.43 -18.29 -1.23
N GLU A 116 1.30 -19.21 -1.62
CA GLU A 116 2.30 -19.85 -0.76
C GLU A 116 3.38 -18.85 -0.33
N PHE A 117 3.92 -18.09 -1.29
CA PHE A 117 4.90 -17.03 -1.07
C PHE A 117 4.37 -15.98 -0.09
N PHE A 118 3.19 -15.40 -0.36
CA PHE A 118 2.61 -14.39 0.53
C PHE A 118 2.34 -14.93 1.93
N ARG A 119 1.97 -16.22 2.06
CA ARG A 119 1.78 -16.85 3.37
C ARG A 119 3.08 -16.96 4.15
N GLY A 120 4.16 -17.40 3.49
CA GLY A 120 5.49 -17.57 4.08
C GLY A 120 6.26 -16.27 4.30
N PHE A 121 5.91 -15.18 3.60
CA PHE A 121 6.61 -13.91 3.71
C PHE A 121 6.55 -13.32 5.13
N GLN A 122 7.70 -12.92 5.64
CA GLN A 122 7.89 -12.22 6.91
C GLN A 122 8.70 -10.95 6.62
N PRO A 123 8.12 -9.74 6.77
CA PRO A 123 8.87 -8.51 6.56
C PRO A 123 9.94 -8.34 7.65
N GLU A 124 11.12 -7.89 7.25
CA GLU A 124 12.26 -7.56 8.12
C GLU A 124 12.40 -6.07 8.42
#